data_AF-A0A1E7HSK1-F1
#
_entry.id   AF-A0A1E7HSK1-F1
#
_cell.length_a   1.000
_cell.length_b   1.000
_cell.length_c   1.000
_cell.angle_alpha   90.00
_cell.angle_beta   90.00
_cell.angle_gamma   90.00
#
_symmetry.space_group_name_H-M   'P 1'
#
loop_
_entity.id
_entity.type
_entity.pdbx_description
1 polymer ?
#
loop_
_entity_poly.entity_id
_entity_poly.type
_entity_poly.pdbx_seq_one_letter_code
_entity_poly.pdbx_strand_id
1 'polypeptide(L)'
;MNRLEKIESEQGSETVPAPVIDSLAPIRDMVSACIQCGTCTGSCPNAFAMDLTPRQLWCNVLRGEKETIFHSKTFSLCSVCYYCTLRCPRGLPLTEAMSALKQIAAKENLAPYKKSIRFYKSFMESVCRHGRVREMELMTLYFISMKNPFLP
;
A
#
# COMPACT_ATOMS: atom_id res chain seq x y z
N MET A 1 -8.35 53.10 -27.40
CA MET A 1 -7.12 53.71 -26.85
C MET A 1 -6.75 52.96 -25.59
N ASN A 2 -5.78 52.03 -25.72
CA ASN A 2 -5.07 51.29 -24.66
C ASN A 2 -5.92 50.33 -23.80
N ARG A 3 -5.46 49.15 -23.37
CA ARG A 3 -4.15 48.49 -23.46
C ARG A 3 -4.32 47.05 -22.94
N LEU A 4 -3.65 46.09 -23.58
CA LEU A 4 -3.14 44.84 -23.00
C LEU A 4 -4.20 43.81 -22.56
N GLU A 5 -4.08 42.51 -22.80
CA GLU A 5 -3.29 41.65 -23.67
C GLU A 5 -3.80 40.24 -23.34
N LYS A 6 -3.92 39.41 -24.36
CA LYS A 6 -3.87 37.94 -24.35
C LYS A 6 -3.85 37.21 -23.00
N ILE A 7 -4.82 36.32 -22.84
CA ILE A 7 -4.52 34.96 -22.35
C ILE A 7 -5.03 33.99 -23.42
N GLU A 8 -4.13 33.66 -24.35
CA GLU A 8 -4.18 32.45 -25.19
C GLU A 8 -3.72 31.27 -24.33
N SER A 9 -4.44 30.16 -24.38
CA SER A 9 -3.98 28.75 -24.32
C SER A 9 -5.24 27.90 -24.05
N GLU A 10 -5.92 27.36 -25.06
CA GLU A 10 -5.48 26.15 -25.78
C GLU A 10 -4.54 25.29 -24.94
N GLN A 11 -5.11 24.28 -24.26
CA GLN A 11 -4.62 22.90 -24.31
C GLN A 11 -5.59 21.99 -23.57
N GLY A 12 -6.58 21.50 -24.32
CA GLY A 12 -6.99 20.12 -24.13
C GLY A 12 -5.78 19.22 -24.43
N SER A 13 -5.39 18.43 -23.45
CA SER A 13 -4.66 17.19 -23.71
C SER A 13 -5.23 16.14 -22.76
N GLU A 14 -6.27 15.46 -23.24
CA GLU A 14 -6.54 14.09 -22.80
C GLU A 14 -5.28 13.28 -23.12
N THR A 15 -4.45 13.07 -22.11
CA THR A 15 -3.49 11.97 -22.13
C THR A 15 -4.13 10.87 -21.31
N VAL A 16 -4.86 9.98 -21.99
CA VAL A 16 -5.18 8.65 -21.44
C VAL A 16 -3.93 7.79 -21.71
N PRO A 17 -3.08 7.46 -20.70
CA PRO A 17 -1.92 6.64 -20.95
C PRO A 17 -2.25 5.20 -20.55
N ALA A 18 -2.33 4.34 -21.58
CA ALA A 18 -2.26 2.88 -21.54
C ALA A 18 -3.41 2.14 -20.80
N PRO A 19 -3.70 0.87 -21.13
CA PRO A 19 -4.76 0.12 -20.45
C PRO A 19 -4.31 -0.11 -19.01
N VAL A 20 -4.77 0.75 -18.10
CA VAL A 20 -4.45 0.65 -16.69
C VAL A 20 -5.13 -0.61 -16.18
N ILE A 21 -4.37 -1.70 -16.05
CA ILE A 21 -4.79 -2.86 -15.29
C ILE A 21 -5.11 -2.31 -13.89
N ASP A 22 -6.40 -2.22 -13.56
CA ASP A 22 -6.84 -1.72 -12.26
C ASP A 22 -6.42 -2.72 -11.18
N SER A 23 -5.19 -2.56 -10.70
CA SER A 23 -4.60 -3.36 -9.63
C SER A 23 -5.48 -3.39 -8.37
N LEU A 24 -6.35 -2.39 -8.19
CA LEU A 24 -7.24 -2.26 -7.04
C LEU A 24 -8.60 -2.93 -7.24
N ALA A 25 -9.02 -3.25 -8.47
CA ALA A 25 -10.29 -3.88 -8.77
C ALA A 25 -10.63 -5.08 -7.85
N PRO A 26 -9.77 -6.10 -7.68
CA PRO A 26 -10.10 -7.24 -6.81
C PRO A 26 -10.27 -6.83 -5.33
N ILE A 27 -9.53 -5.82 -4.87
CA ILE A 27 -9.63 -5.32 -3.50
C ILE A 27 -10.91 -4.52 -3.32
N ARG A 28 -11.29 -3.72 -4.33
CA ARG A 28 -12.55 -2.98 -4.34
C ARG A 28 -13.74 -3.93 -4.29
N ASP A 29 -13.70 -5.04 -5.01
CA ASP A 29 -14.75 -6.06 -4.97
C ASP A 29 -14.90 -6.68 -3.58
N MET A 30 -13.77 -7.01 -2.93
CA MET A 30 -13.76 -7.52 -1.55
C MET A 30 -14.42 -6.58 -0.54
N VAL A 31 -14.33 -5.26 -0.74
CA VAL A 31 -14.85 -4.26 0.21
C VAL A 31 -16.04 -3.46 -0.33
N SER A 32 -16.60 -3.85 -1.48
CA SER A 32 -17.67 -3.14 -2.20
C SER A 32 -18.92 -2.91 -1.34
N ALA A 33 -19.24 -3.85 -0.45
CA ALA A 33 -20.38 -3.77 0.46
C ALA A 33 -20.11 -2.97 1.76
N CYS A 34 -18.99 -2.23 1.84
CA CYS A 34 -18.63 -1.42 3.00
C CYS A 34 -19.57 -0.22 3.19
N ILE A 35 -20.17 -0.13 4.38
CA ILE A 35 -21.10 0.93 4.78
C ILE A 35 -20.43 2.06 5.59
N GLN A 36 -19.10 2.12 5.63
CA GLN A 36 -18.33 3.14 6.35
C GLN A 36 -18.65 3.29 7.86
N CYS A 37 -19.09 2.22 8.52
CA CYS A 37 -19.46 2.22 9.95
C CYS A 37 -18.31 2.56 10.93
N GLY A 38 -17.06 2.29 10.55
CA GLY A 38 -15.89 2.61 11.38
C GLY A 38 -15.50 1.59 12.45
N THR A 39 -16.19 0.44 12.55
CA THR A 39 -15.83 -0.64 13.50
C THR A 39 -14.39 -1.11 13.36
N CYS A 40 -13.86 -1.13 12.13
CA CYS A 40 -12.46 -1.48 11.85
C CYS A 40 -11.47 -0.47 12.45
N THR A 41 -11.80 0.82 12.47
CA THR A 41 -10.97 1.86 13.10
C THR A 41 -10.96 1.67 14.62
N GLY A 42 -12.14 1.51 15.24
CA GLY A 42 -12.24 1.32 16.69
C GLY A 42 -11.63 0.01 17.18
N SER A 43 -11.53 -1.01 16.31
CA SER A 43 -10.93 -2.30 16.66
C SER A 43 -9.43 -2.38 16.40
N CYS A 44 -8.85 -1.41 15.68
CA CYS A 44 -7.44 -1.49 15.27
C CYS A 44 -6.54 -1.01 16.43
N PRO A 45 -5.64 -1.87 16.96
CA PRO A 45 -4.72 -1.47 18.02
C PRO A 45 -3.71 -0.43 17.54
N ASN A 46 -3.41 -0.41 16.23
CA ASN A 46 -2.41 0.47 15.62
C ASN A 46 -3.01 1.78 15.12
N ALA A 47 -4.31 2.04 15.31
CA ALA A 47 -5.00 3.21 14.74
C ALA A 47 -4.34 4.54 15.12
N PHE A 48 -3.80 4.63 16.34
CA PHE A 48 -3.13 5.84 16.84
C PHE A 48 -1.84 6.20 16.09
N ALA A 49 -1.22 5.24 15.40
CA ALA A 49 0.04 5.41 14.67
C ALA A 49 -0.15 5.52 13.15
N MET A 50 -1.40 5.41 12.67
CA MET A 50 -1.70 5.43 11.23
C MET A 50 -2.00 6.86 10.75
N ASP A 51 -1.49 7.22 9.57
CA ASP A 51 -1.79 8.53 8.96
C ASP A 51 -3.26 8.62 8.50
N LEU A 52 -3.85 7.47 8.10
CA LEU A 52 -5.27 7.33 7.80
C LEU A 52 -5.85 6.24 8.69
N THR A 53 -7.06 6.45 9.21
CA THR A 53 -7.77 5.35 9.87
C THR A 53 -8.14 4.27 8.85
N PRO A 54 -8.30 2.99 9.27
CA PRO A 54 -8.75 1.92 8.36
C PRO A 54 -10.02 2.28 7.59
N ARG A 55 -10.99 2.94 8.24
CA ARG A 55 -12.21 3.44 7.58
C ARG A 55 -11.89 4.40 6.42
N GLN A 56 -11.05 5.40 6.67
CA GLN A 56 -10.66 6.39 5.64
C GLN A 56 -9.92 5.70 4.48
N LEU A 57 -9.04 4.76 4.79
CA LEU A 57 -8.35 3.97 3.77
C LEU A 57 -9.33 3.20 2.88
N TRP A 58 -10.35 2.54 3.46
CA TRP A 58 -11.38 1.85 2.68
C TRP A 58 -12.23 2.80 1.82
N CYS A 59 -12.49 4.02 2.31
CA CYS A 59 -13.16 5.04 1.51
C CYS A 59 -12.34 5.37 0.25
N ASN A 60 -11.03 5.56 0.40
CA ASN A 60 -10.12 5.83 -0.71
C ASN A 60 -10.02 4.63 -1.68
N VAL A 61 -10.04 3.40 -1.16
CA VAL A 61 -10.07 2.17 -1.99
C VAL A 61 -11.33 2.12 -2.86
N LEU A 62 -12.50 2.41 -2.29
CA LEU A 62 -13.76 2.43 -3.05
C LEU A 62 -13.78 3.52 -4.12
N ARG A 63 -13.15 4.67 -3.85
CA ARG A 63 -12.98 5.78 -4.79
C ARG A 63 -11.90 5.54 -5.84
N GLY A 64 -11.07 4.51 -5.69
CA GLY A 64 -9.95 4.26 -6.59
C GLY A 64 -8.79 5.27 -6.43
N GLU A 65 -8.68 5.94 -5.29
CA GLU A 65 -7.64 6.95 -5.02
C GLU A 65 -6.28 6.29 -4.70
N LYS A 66 -5.66 5.71 -5.72
CA LYS A 66 -4.44 4.89 -5.62
C LYS A 66 -3.28 5.61 -4.94
N GLU A 67 -2.99 6.85 -5.36
CA GLU A 67 -1.89 7.65 -4.81
C GLU A 67 -2.05 7.89 -3.30
N THR A 68 -3.25 8.26 -2.86
CA THR A 68 -3.57 8.48 -1.44
C THR A 68 -3.36 7.21 -0.61
N ILE A 69 -3.78 6.05 -1.13
CA ILE A 69 -3.64 4.76 -0.46
C ILE A 69 -2.18 4.38 -0.26
N PHE A 70 -1.38 4.48 -1.33
CA PHE A 70 0.00 4.02 -1.34
C PHE A 70 1.00 5.01 -0.73
N HIS A 71 0.65 6.29 -0.65
CA HIS A 71 1.40 7.27 0.13
C HIS A 71 1.19 7.10 1.64
N SER A 72 0.03 6.57 2.06
CA SER A 72 -0.27 6.32 3.48
C SER A 72 0.50 5.12 4.04
N LYS A 73 0.94 5.21 5.31
CA LYS A 73 1.56 4.08 6.03
C LYS A 73 0.54 3.07 6.56
N THR A 74 -0.76 3.36 6.45
CA THR A 74 -1.84 2.61 7.11
C THR A 74 -1.82 1.12 6.77
N PHE A 75 -1.74 0.77 5.48
CA PHE A 75 -1.72 -0.64 5.09
C PHE A 75 -0.43 -1.35 5.54
N SER A 76 0.71 -0.64 5.55
CA SER A 76 2.00 -1.16 6.02
C SER A 76 1.97 -1.47 7.52
N LEU A 77 1.36 -0.59 8.31
CA LEU A 77 1.22 -0.72 9.77
C LEU A 77 0.18 -1.76 10.20
N CYS A 78 -0.61 -2.32 9.28
CA CYS A 78 -1.54 -3.40 9.60
C CYS A 78 -0.77 -4.62 10.13
N SER A 79 -1.08 -5.08 11.35
CA SER A 79 -0.49 -6.26 11.97
C SER A 79 -1.15 -7.59 11.56
N VAL A 80 -2.17 -7.55 10.69
CA VAL A 80 -2.91 -8.74 10.23
C VAL A 80 -3.51 -9.52 11.42
N CYS A 81 -4.03 -8.79 12.42
CA CYS A 81 -4.56 -9.38 13.66
C CYS A 81 -6.03 -9.87 13.58
N TYR A 82 -6.67 -9.79 12.41
CA TYR A 82 -8.04 -10.25 12.13
C TYR A 82 -9.21 -9.58 12.88
N TYR A 83 -8.97 -8.73 13.88
CA TYR A 83 -10.02 -8.06 14.64
C TYR A 83 -11.04 -7.31 13.78
N CYS A 84 -10.57 -6.58 12.76
CA CYS A 84 -11.44 -5.81 11.88
C CYS A 84 -12.32 -6.70 10.99
N THR A 85 -11.81 -7.83 10.52
CA THR A 85 -12.59 -8.83 9.76
C THR A 85 -13.67 -9.44 10.64
N LEU A 86 -13.31 -9.90 11.85
CA LEU A 86 -14.21 -10.59 12.77
C LEU A 86 -15.35 -9.69 13.29
N ARG A 87 -15.09 -8.39 13.46
CA ARG A 87 -16.08 -7.43 13.98
C ARG A 87 -16.83 -6.69 12.89
N CYS A 88 -16.56 -6.95 11.61
CA CYS A 88 -17.23 -6.25 10.53
C CYS A 88 -18.72 -6.67 10.47
N PRO A 89 -19.70 -5.74 10.63
CA PRO A 89 -21.12 -6.09 10.53
C PRO A 89 -21.54 -6.53 9.12
N ARG A 90 -20.69 -6.26 8.11
CA ARG A 90 -20.89 -6.68 6.72
C ARG A 90 -20.11 -7.95 6.35
N GLY A 91 -19.33 -8.51 7.28
CA GLY A 91 -18.54 -9.73 7.04
C GLY A 91 -17.45 -9.57 5.98
N LEU A 92 -16.88 -8.36 5.84
CA LEU A 92 -15.88 -8.09 4.81
C LEU A 92 -14.52 -8.71 5.16
N PRO A 93 -13.78 -9.28 4.20
CA PRO A 93 -12.44 -9.85 4.39
C PRO A 93 -11.38 -8.73 4.42
N LEU A 94 -11.45 -7.85 5.42
CA LEU A 94 -10.63 -6.64 5.53
C LEU A 94 -9.13 -6.95 5.70
N THR A 95 -8.80 -8.05 6.37
CA THR A 95 -7.43 -8.48 6.65
C THR A 95 -6.73 -8.98 5.38
N GLU A 96 -7.46 -9.74 4.57
CA GLU A 96 -7.07 -10.22 3.25
C GLU A 96 -6.91 -9.04 2.29
N ALA A 97 -7.86 -8.11 2.29
CA ALA A 97 -7.79 -6.89 1.49
C ALA A 97 -6.59 -6.00 1.85
N MET A 98 -6.25 -5.87 3.14
CA MET A 98 -5.00 -5.20 3.57
C MET A 98 -3.74 -5.93 3.08
N SER A 99 -3.75 -7.26 3.12
CA SER A 99 -2.64 -8.07 2.64
C SER A 99 -2.47 -7.94 1.12
N ALA A 100 -3.57 -7.85 0.38
CA ALA A 100 -3.54 -7.57 -1.06
C ALA A 100 -2.93 -6.20 -1.38
N LEU A 101 -3.24 -5.15 -0.61
CA LEU A 101 -2.58 -3.85 -0.77
C LEU A 101 -1.06 -3.94 -0.53
N LYS A 102 -0.62 -4.67 0.50
CA LYS A 102 0.81 -4.91 0.74
C LYS A 102 1.48 -5.61 -0.45
N GLN A 103 0.82 -6.58 -1.05
CA GLN A 103 1.33 -7.29 -2.23
C GLN A 103 1.44 -6.37 -3.45
N ILE A 104 0.46 -5.50 -3.68
CA ILE A 104 0.53 -4.51 -4.77
C ILE A 104 1.71 -3.57 -4.54
N ALA A 105 1.84 -2.99 -3.33
CA ALA A 105 2.97 -2.13 -3.00
C ALA A 105 4.33 -2.81 -3.21
N ALA A 106 4.43 -4.11 -2.90
CA ALA A 106 5.63 -4.91 -3.13
C ALA A 106 5.91 -5.17 -4.62
N LYS A 107 4.87 -5.47 -5.41
CA LYS A 107 4.97 -5.69 -6.87
C LYS A 107 5.36 -4.41 -7.60
N GLU A 108 4.79 -3.28 -7.21
CA GLU A 108 5.07 -1.97 -7.80
C GLU A 108 6.38 -1.34 -7.30
N ASN A 109 7.04 -1.97 -6.31
CA ASN A 109 8.36 -1.58 -5.83
C ASN A 109 8.42 -0.11 -5.39
N LEU A 110 7.37 0.32 -4.70
CA LEU A 110 7.16 1.70 -4.26
C LEU A 110 8.33 2.20 -3.40
N ALA A 111 8.81 3.41 -3.70
CA ALA A 111 10.02 3.97 -3.08
C ALA A 111 10.03 3.96 -1.55
N PRO A 112 8.94 4.34 -0.84
CA PRO A 112 8.91 4.34 0.62
C PRO A 112 9.13 2.95 1.25
N TYR A 113 8.78 1.89 0.52
CA TYR A 113 8.80 0.51 1.00
C TYR A 113 9.97 -0.31 0.45
N LYS A 114 10.87 0.29 -0.34
CA LYS A 114 12.01 -0.42 -0.95
C LYS A 114 12.88 -1.15 0.08
N LYS A 115 13.16 -0.53 1.23
CA LYS A 115 13.98 -1.14 2.29
C LYS A 115 13.32 -2.39 2.86
N SER A 116 12.05 -2.31 3.24
CA SER A 116 11.30 -3.46 3.78
C SER A 116 11.13 -4.55 2.72
N ILE A 117 10.81 -4.21 1.48
CA ILE A 117 10.70 -5.19 0.37
C ILE A 117 12.04 -5.92 0.15
N ARG A 118 13.17 -5.20 0.14
CA ARG A 118 14.51 -5.81 0.00
C ARG A 118 14.85 -6.72 1.17
N PHE A 119 14.52 -6.31 2.38
CA PHE A 119 14.70 -7.13 3.58
C PHE A 119 13.89 -8.43 3.47
N TYR A 120 12.60 -8.36 3.18
CA TYR A 120 11.75 -9.54 3.04
C TYR A 120 12.21 -10.47 1.92
N LYS A 121 12.68 -9.94 0.78
CA LYS A 121 13.26 -10.77 -0.29
C LYS A 121 14.51 -11.53 0.19
N SER A 122 15.42 -10.84 0.86
CA SER A 122 16.65 -11.45 1.39
C SER A 122 16.34 -12.50 2.48
N PHE A 123 15.35 -12.20 3.33
CA PHE A 123 14.85 -13.11 4.36
C PHE A 123 14.28 -14.38 3.74
N MET A 124 13.36 -14.24 2.78
CA MET A 124 12.75 -15.37 2.10
C MET A 124 13.78 -16.17 1.31
N GLU A 125 14.79 -15.53 0.72
CA GLU A 125 15.87 -16.24 0.04
C GLU A 125 16.66 -17.14 1.00
N SER A 126 17.05 -16.64 2.18
CA SER A 126 17.74 -17.46 3.19
C SER A 126 16.89 -18.63 3.65
N VAL A 127 15.59 -18.39 3.93
CA VAL A 127 14.64 -19.43 4.35
C VAL A 127 14.43 -20.48 3.26
N CYS A 128 14.18 -20.09 2.01
CA CYS A 128 13.95 -21.01 0.91
C CYS A 128 15.19 -21.85 0.56
N ARG A 129 16.40 -21.27 0.70
CA ARG A 129 17.65 -21.99 0.42
C ARG A 129 18.04 -22.98 1.53
N HIS A 130 17.67 -22.70 2.78
CA HIS A 130 18.23 -23.40 3.94
C HIS A 130 17.21 -24.03 4.89
N GLY A 131 15.92 -23.78 4.69
CA GLY A 131 14.86 -24.18 5.63
C GLY A 131 14.91 -23.43 6.97
N ARG A 132 15.80 -22.45 7.12
CA ARG A 132 15.99 -21.62 8.32
C ARG A 132 16.67 -20.31 7.93
N VAL A 133 16.60 -19.32 8.81
CA VAL A 133 17.36 -18.08 8.65
C VAL A 133 18.83 -18.35 9.01
N ARG A 134 19.75 -17.99 8.10
CA ARG A 134 21.16 -17.80 8.45
C ARG A 134 21.42 -16.31 8.57
N GLU A 135 21.68 -15.84 9.78
CA GLU A 135 21.73 -14.42 10.11
C GLU A 135 22.81 -13.68 9.31
N MET A 136 24.01 -14.26 9.23
CA MET A 136 25.12 -13.66 8.46
C MET A 136 24.76 -13.52 6.98
N GLU A 137 24.25 -14.59 6.35
CA GLU A 137 23.86 -14.56 4.94
C GLU A 137 22.74 -13.56 4.69
N LEU A 138 21.69 -13.57 5.53
CA LEU A 138 20.58 -12.64 5.44
C LEU A 138 21.07 -11.19 5.48
N MET A 139 21.91 -10.85 6.46
CA MET A 139 22.45 -9.50 6.59
C MET A 139 23.31 -9.13 5.39
N THR A 140 24.22 -9.99 4.95
CA THR A 140 25.07 -9.74 3.78
C THR A 140 24.24 -9.52 2.52
N LEU A 141 23.27 -10.40 2.23
CA LEU A 141 22.39 -10.25 1.07
C LEU A 141 21.57 -8.95 1.15
N TYR A 142 21.04 -8.62 2.32
CA TYR A 142 20.27 -7.40 2.53
C TYR A 142 21.10 -6.13 2.31
N PHE A 143 22.28 -6.03 2.92
CA PHE A 143 23.15 -4.85 2.77
C PHE A 143 23.65 -4.69 1.33
N ILE A 144 24.07 -5.77 0.66
CA ILE A 144 24.42 -5.76 -0.76
C ILE A 144 23.23 -5.29 -1.61
N SER A 145 22.02 -5.79 -1.32
CA SER A 145 20.81 -5.39 -2.05
C SER A 145 20.49 -3.90 -1.90
N MET A 146 20.93 -3.25 -0.82
CA MET A 146 20.68 -1.83 -0.58
C MET A 146 21.48 -0.91 -1.51
N LYS A 147 22.61 -1.37 -2.07
CA LYS A 147 23.49 -0.59 -2.95
C LYS A 147 23.87 0.79 -2.35
N ASN A 148 24.11 0.82 -1.05
CA ASN A 148 24.54 2.03 -0.35
C ASN A 148 25.92 1.77 0.29
N PRO A 149 26.98 2.49 -0.13
CA PRO A 149 28.35 2.26 0.35
C PRO A 149 28.57 2.66 1.82
N PHE A 150 27.63 3.38 2.44
CA PHE A 150 27.69 3.77 3.86
C PHE A 150 27.02 2.79 4.82
N LEU A 151 26.46 1.70 4.30
CA LEU A 151 25.92 0.61 5.11
C LEU A 151 26.98 -0.50 5.20
N PRO A 152 27.08 -1.19 6.35
CA PRO A 152 28.09 -2.22 6.59
C PRO A 152 28.01 -3.40 5.61
#